data_AF-W9URL7-F1
#
_entry.id   AF-W9URL7-F1
#
_cell.length_a   1.000
_cell.length_b   1.000
_cell.length_c   1.000
_cell.angle_alpha   90.00
_cell.angle_beta   90.00
_cell.angle_gamma   90.00
#
_symmetry.space_group_name_H-M   'P 1'
#
loop_
_entity.id
_entity.type
_entity.pdbx_description
1 polymer ?
#
loop_
_entity_poly.entity_id
_entity_poly.type
_entity_poly.pdbx_seq_one_letter_code
_entity_poly.pdbx_strand_id
1 'polypeptide(L)'
;MTEQHPYLTVKEVALYLHLNEKKVYQLASDGHLPATKVTGKWLFPRKLVDQWLLESSHHGILSDRLLISGSDDPLLQAGLLRIMQAQKYKALYSYMPTGTQAGLSLLSQGLVDACAVHWGKADESHLRHPALIRQYTGSRHWVLVHLYKRQQG
;
A
#
# COMPACT_ATOMS: atom_id res chain seq x y z
N MET A 1 20.11 20.91 -10.59
CA MET A 1 18.88 20.49 -9.88
C MET A 1 17.75 20.55 -10.90
N THR A 2 17.40 19.43 -11.53
CA THR A 2 16.28 19.39 -12.47
C THR A 2 14.99 19.38 -11.65
N GLU A 3 14.12 20.38 -11.87
CA GLU A 3 12.77 20.39 -11.34
C GLU A 3 12.04 19.13 -11.83
N GLN A 4 11.80 18.18 -10.94
CA GLN A 4 10.98 17.03 -11.25
C GLN A 4 9.52 17.48 -11.23
N HIS A 5 8.95 17.73 -12.40
CA HIS A 5 7.53 18.03 -12.50
C HIS A 5 6.70 16.87 -11.91
N PRO A 6 5.67 17.17 -11.10
CA PRO A 6 4.87 16.14 -10.43
C PRO A 6 4.04 15.28 -11.40
N TYR A 7 3.89 15.73 -12.65
CA TYR A 7 3.13 15.07 -13.71
C TYR A 7 3.99 14.89 -14.94
N LEU A 8 3.92 13.70 -15.55
CA LEU A 8 4.55 13.36 -16.81
C LEU A 8 3.50 13.45 -17.94
N THR A 9 3.96 13.81 -19.12
CA THR A 9 3.24 13.66 -20.39
C THR A 9 3.37 12.23 -20.92
N VAL A 10 2.60 11.90 -21.97
CA VAL A 10 2.72 10.59 -22.67
C VAL A 10 4.16 10.32 -23.12
N LYS A 11 4.84 11.33 -23.67
CA LYS A 11 6.23 11.20 -24.13
C LYS A 11 7.20 10.93 -23.00
N GLU A 12 7.07 11.66 -21.90
CA GLU A 12 7.94 11.52 -20.75
C GLU A 12 7.72 10.19 -20.04
N VAL A 13 6.48 9.72 -19.90
CA VAL A 13 6.21 8.41 -19.29
C VAL A 13 6.63 7.27 -20.21
N ALA A 14 6.50 7.41 -21.53
CA ALA A 14 7.00 6.44 -22.51
C ALA A 14 8.52 6.29 -22.40
N LEU A 15 9.24 7.41 -22.31
CA LEU A 15 10.69 7.41 -22.07
C LEU A 15 11.02 6.80 -20.70
N TYR A 16 10.29 7.19 -19.66
CA TYR A 16 10.52 6.71 -18.29
C TYR A 16 10.34 5.20 -18.13
N LEU A 17 9.31 4.64 -18.77
CA LEU A 17 8.98 3.22 -18.72
C LEU A 17 9.68 2.39 -19.82
N HIS A 18 10.45 3.03 -20.71
CA HIS A 18 11.01 2.42 -21.91
C HIS A 18 9.95 1.71 -22.79
N LEU A 19 8.80 2.34 -22.96
CA LEU A 19 7.69 1.86 -23.78
C LEU A 19 7.47 2.77 -24.99
N ASN A 20 6.81 2.25 -26.03
CA ASN A 20 6.32 3.12 -27.11
C ASN A 20 5.06 3.89 -26.67
N GLU A 21 4.85 5.08 -27.25
CA GLU A 21 3.70 5.94 -26.90
C GLU A 21 2.35 5.23 -27.13
N LYS A 22 2.24 4.40 -28.18
CA LYS A 22 1.03 3.63 -28.49
C LYS A 22 0.65 2.69 -27.33
N LYS A 23 1.63 2.03 -26.72
CA LYS A 23 1.42 1.12 -25.59
C LYS A 23 1.06 1.89 -24.32
N VAL A 24 1.67 3.05 -24.09
CA VAL A 24 1.28 3.96 -23.01
C VAL A 24 -0.17 4.39 -23.14
N TYR A 25 -0.61 4.81 -24.34
CA TYR A 25 -2.01 5.15 -24.61
C TYR A 25 -2.95 3.98 -24.33
N GLN A 26 -2.59 2.78 -24.77
CA GLN A 26 -3.37 1.57 -24.51
C GLN A 26 -3.51 1.32 -23.00
N LEU A 27 -2.39 1.29 -22.27
CA LEU A 27 -2.39 1.04 -20.82
C LEU A 27 -3.16 2.10 -20.04
N ALA A 28 -3.06 3.38 -20.43
CA ALA A 28 -3.83 4.46 -19.82
C ALA A 28 -5.34 4.34 -20.11
N SER A 29 -5.71 3.98 -21.35
CA SER A 29 -7.11 3.81 -21.75
C SER A 29 -7.76 2.58 -21.10
N ASP A 30 -7.00 1.50 -20.94
CA ASP A 30 -7.45 0.26 -20.32
C ASP A 30 -7.44 0.35 -18.78
N GLY A 31 -6.94 1.46 -18.20
CA GLY A 31 -6.86 1.69 -16.76
C GLY A 31 -5.72 0.92 -16.06
N HIS A 32 -4.80 0.32 -16.82
CA HIS A 32 -3.66 -0.42 -16.28
C HIS A 32 -2.48 0.46 -15.88
N LEU A 33 -2.35 1.67 -16.45
CA LEU A 33 -1.32 2.65 -16.08
C LEU A 33 -1.98 3.87 -15.41
N PRO A 34 -1.56 4.29 -14.20
CA PRO A 34 -2.18 5.41 -13.50
C PRO A 34 -2.06 6.71 -14.29
N ALA A 35 -3.20 7.23 -14.75
CA ALA A 35 -3.26 8.42 -15.58
C ALA A 35 -4.59 9.15 -15.37
N THR A 36 -4.61 10.45 -15.67
CA THR A 36 -5.83 11.26 -15.72
C THR A 36 -5.89 12.03 -17.02
N LYS A 37 -7.10 12.29 -17.51
CA LYS A 37 -7.33 13.07 -18.73
C LYS A 37 -7.85 14.44 -18.35
N VAL A 38 -7.03 15.48 -18.55
CA VAL A 38 -7.41 16.88 -18.31
C VAL A 38 -7.44 17.59 -19.66
N THR A 39 -8.58 18.20 -19.97
CA THR A 39 -8.79 18.99 -21.21
C THR A 39 -8.33 18.26 -22.50
N GLY A 40 -8.54 16.94 -22.54
CA GLY A 40 -8.19 16.09 -23.69
C GLY A 40 -6.76 15.54 -23.68
N LYS A 41 -5.90 16.01 -22.77
CA LYS A 41 -4.51 15.55 -22.63
C LYS A 41 -4.36 14.56 -21.49
N TRP A 42 -3.55 13.53 -21.70
CA TRP A 42 -3.18 12.61 -20.63
C TRP A 42 -2.07 13.19 -19.76
N LEU A 43 -2.25 13.06 -18.45
CA LEU A 43 -1.28 13.40 -17.42
C LEU A 43 -1.05 12.19 -16.53
N PHE A 44 0.21 11.93 -16.21
CA PHE A 44 0.65 10.78 -15.42
C PHE A 44 1.33 11.28 -14.14
N PRO A 45 0.65 11.26 -12.97
CA PRO A 45 1.28 11.66 -11.71
C PRO A 45 2.46 10.74 -11.42
N ARG A 46 3.68 11.30 -11.36
CA ARG A 46 4.91 10.48 -11.31
C ARG A 46 4.92 9.52 -10.11
N LYS A 47 4.52 10.00 -8.93
CA LYS A 47 4.41 9.17 -7.73
C LYS A 47 3.53 7.94 -7.93
N LEU A 48 2.43 8.05 -8.68
CA LEU A 48 1.53 6.93 -8.94
C LEU A 48 2.14 5.96 -9.96
N VAL A 49 2.86 6.46 -10.95
CA VAL A 49 3.61 5.61 -11.90
C VAL A 49 4.71 4.83 -11.18
N ASP A 50 5.47 5.49 -10.29
CA ASP A 50 6.51 4.87 -9.48
C ASP A 50 5.91 3.78 -8.56
N GLN A 51 4.82 4.09 -7.88
CA GLN A 51 4.11 3.14 -7.03
C GLN A 51 3.59 1.93 -7.84
N TRP A 52 2.98 2.19 -8.99
CA TRP A 52 2.48 1.13 -9.88
C TRP A 52 3.60 0.20 -10.37
N LEU A 53 4.78 0.75 -10.71
CA LEU A 53 5.95 -0.04 -11.08
C LEU A 53 6.38 -0.97 -9.94
N LEU A 54 6.44 -0.45 -8.72
CA LEU A 54 6.78 -1.24 -7.54
C LEU A 54 5.75 -2.37 -7.34
N GLU A 55 4.46 -2.03 -7.28
CA GLU A 55 3.38 -3.01 -7.10
C GLU A 55 3.38 -4.09 -8.19
N SER A 56 3.57 -3.70 -9.46
CA SER A 56 3.61 -4.62 -10.61
C SER A 56 4.86 -5.50 -10.62
N SER A 57 5.97 -5.04 -10.04
CA SER A 57 7.23 -5.81 -9.94
C SER A 57 7.20 -6.80 -8.77
N HIS A 58 6.42 -6.50 -7.73
CA HIS A 58 6.43 -7.24 -6.46
C HIS A 58 5.49 -8.44 -6.41
N HIS A 59 4.58 -8.61 -7.39
CA HIS A 59 3.65 -9.74 -7.43
C HIS A 59 4.31 -11.14 -7.51
N GLY A 60 5.64 -11.23 -7.69
CA GLY A 60 6.40 -12.48 -7.54
C GLY A 60 7.61 -12.40 -6.60
N ILE A 61 8.35 -11.29 -6.62
CA ILE A 61 9.69 -11.18 -5.99
C ILE A 61 9.63 -10.99 -4.46
N LEU A 62 8.51 -10.50 -3.91
CA LEU A 62 8.37 -10.24 -2.47
C LEU A 62 7.34 -11.14 -1.78
N SER A 63 6.89 -12.19 -2.47
CA SER A 63 5.90 -13.13 -1.92
C SER A 63 6.40 -13.89 -0.68
N ASP A 64 7.71 -13.87 -0.43
CA ASP A 64 8.40 -14.43 0.72
C ASP A 64 8.67 -13.39 1.83
N ARG A 65 8.06 -12.19 1.78
CA ARG A 65 8.12 -11.24 2.90
C ARG A 65 6.75 -10.64 3.24
N LEU A 66 6.58 -10.31 4.50
CA LEU A 66 5.46 -9.50 4.99
C LEU A 66 5.96 -8.50 6.03
N LEU A 67 5.89 -7.22 5.70
CA LEU A 67 6.22 -6.10 6.58
C LEU A 67 4.95 -5.55 7.21
N ILE A 68 4.90 -5.57 8.53
CA ILE A 68 3.76 -5.09 9.31
C ILE A 68 4.24 -3.96 10.23
N SER A 69 3.47 -2.88 10.30
CA SER A 69 3.65 -1.85 11.31
C SER A 69 2.29 -1.42 11.89
N GLY A 70 2.26 -0.38 12.73
CA GLY A 70 1.03 0.09 13.35
C GLY A 70 0.95 -0.18 14.85
N SER A 71 -0.25 -0.37 15.35
CA SER A 71 -0.52 -0.55 16.79
C SER A 71 0.17 -1.78 17.36
N ASP A 72 0.65 -1.67 18.59
CA ASP A 72 1.26 -2.79 19.28
C ASP A 72 0.25 -3.90 19.63
N ASP A 73 0.63 -5.16 19.40
CA ASP A 73 -0.15 -6.35 19.72
C ASP A 73 0.79 -7.55 19.99
N PRO A 74 0.92 -7.97 21.25
CA PRO A 74 1.76 -9.11 21.61
C PRO A 74 1.32 -10.46 21.01
N LEU A 75 0.03 -10.66 20.74
CA LEU A 75 -0.49 -11.89 20.12
C LEU A 75 -0.15 -11.93 18.63
N LEU A 76 -0.20 -10.78 17.95
CA LEU A 76 0.27 -10.68 16.57
C LEU A 76 1.74 -11.08 16.49
N GLN A 77 2.59 -10.50 17.35
CA GLN A 77 4.02 -10.83 17.35
C GLN A 77 4.28 -12.32 17.61
N ALA A 78 3.61 -12.90 18.61
CA ALA A 78 3.73 -14.34 18.90
C ALA A 78 3.19 -15.21 17.74
N GLY A 79 2.10 -14.80 17.10
CA GLY A 79 1.51 -15.49 15.96
C GLY A 79 2.44 -15.52 14.75
N LEU A 80 3.07 -14.39 14.42
CA LEU A 80 4.05 -14.30 13.33
C LEU A 80 5.22 -15.25 13.56
N LEU A 81 5.78 -15.27 14.78
CA LEU A 81 6.86 -16.21 15.12
C LEU A 81 6.44 -17.67 14.95
N ARG A 82 5.22 -18.03 15.37
CA ARG A 82 4.69 -19.39 15.21
C ARG A 82 4.49 -19.78 13.75
N ILE A 83 3.96 -18.87 12.93
CA ILE A 83 3.80 -19.09 11.48
C ILE A 83 5.16 -19.30 10.83
N MET A 84 6.13 -18.47 11.18
CA MET A 84 7.50 -18.52 10.65
C MET A 84 8.17 -19.87 10.93
N GLN A 85 8.01 -20.40 12.14
CA GLN A 85 8.47 -21.74 12.52
C GLN A 85 7.73 -22.85 11.75
N ALA A 86 6.39 -22.78 11.68
CA ALA A 86 5.57 -23.78 10.99
C ALA A 86 5.88 -23.86 9.48
N GLN A 87 6.18 -22.71 8.87
CA GLN A 87 6.55 -22.61 7.45
C GLN A 87 8.03 -22.94 7.18
N LYS A 88 8.79 -23.39 8.17
CA LYS A 88 10.23 -23.68 8.05
C LYS A 88 11.02 -22.51 7.45
N TYR A 89 10.70 -21.28 7.87
CA TYR A 89 11.40 -20.07 7.45
C TYR A 89 11.38 -19.79 5.93
N LYS A 90 10.35 -20.26 5.22
CA LYS A 90 10.15 -19.98 3.78
C LYS A 90 9.77 -18.52 3.47
N ALA A 91 9.41 -17.74 4.48
CA ALA A 91 9.07 -16.34 4.35
C ALA A 91 9.50 -15.56 5.60
N LEU A 92 9.86 -14.29 5.41
CA LEU A 92 10.24 -13.35 6.44
C LEU A 92 9.02 -12.50 6.85
N TYR A 93 8.61 -12.63 8.10
CA TYR A 93 7.61 -11.76 8.70
C TYR A 93 8.32 -10.76 9.61
N SER A 94 8.20 -9.47 9.32
CA SER A 94 8.75 -8.40 10.18
C SER A 94 7.61 -7.56 10.72
N TYR A 95 7.66 -7.29 12.03
CA TYR A 95 6.67 -6.50 12.72
C TYR A 95 7.34 -5.44 13.59
N MET A 96 7.00 -4.18 13.34
CA MET A 96 7.53 -3.02 14.05
C MET A 96 6.38 -2.17 14.59
N PRO A 97 6.08 -2.20 15.90
CA PRO A 97 5.09 -1.33 16.51
C PRO A 97 5.47 0.15 16.36
N THR A 98 4.58 0.95 15.77
CA THR A 98 4.76 2.41 15.56
C THR A 98 3.53 3.23 15.96
N GLY A 99 2.43 2.57 16.33
CA GLY A 99 1.13 3.18 16.58
C GLY A 99 0.29 3.32 15.30
N THR A 100 -1.04 3.41 15.48
CA THR A 100 -2.03 3.36 14.39
C THR A 100 -1.77 4.39 13.29
N GLN A 101 -1.55 5.65 13.67
CA GLN A 101 -1.40 6.74 12.71
C GLN A 101 -0.12 6.62 11.88
N ALA A 102 1.01 6.31 12.52
CA ALA A 102 2.28 6.12 11.84
C ALA A 102 2.24 4.91 10.91
N GLY A 103 1.67 3.78 11.37
CA GLY A 103 1.48 2.59 10.54
C GLY A 103 0.64 2.85 9.29
N LEU A 104 -0.47 3.58 9.40
CA LEU A 104 -1.31 3.96 8.26
C LEU A 104 -0.59 4.91 7.30
N SER A 105 0.22 5.84 7.83
CA SER A 105 1.08 6.70 7.01
C SER A 105 2.13 5.91 6.22
N LEU A 106 2.76 4.91 6.85
CA LEU A 106 3.72 4.01 6.18
C LEU A 106 3.03 3.14 5.12
N LEU A 107 1.83 2.63 5.42
CA LEU A 107 1.02 1.85 4.48
C LEU A 107 0.64 2.69 3.25
N SER A 108 0.24 3.95 3.45
CA SER A 108 -0.09 4.87 2.34
C SER A 108 1.07 5.24 1.43
N GLN A 109 2.30 5.04 1.90
CA GLN A 109 3.52 5.23 1.12
C GLN A 109 4.03 3.92 0.49
N GLY A 110 3.37 2.78 0.74
CA GLY A 110 3.83 1.46 0.28
C GLY A 110 5.09 0.97 0.99
N LEU A 111 5.42 1.52 2.17
CA LEU A 111 6.62 1.12 2.94
C LEU A 111 6.39 -0.14 3.79
N VAL A 112 5.14 -0.47 4.06
CA VAL A 112 4.71 -1.71 4.75
C VAL A 112 3.56 -2.35 3.99
N ASP A 113 3.41 -3.66 4.14
CA ASP A 113 2.39 -4.44 3.46
C ASP A 113 1.06 -4.48 4.26
N ALA A 114 1.15 -4.34 5.58
CA ALA A 114 -0.02 -4.30 6.46
C ALA A 114 0.16 -3.32 7.63
N CYS A 115 -0.96 -2.78 8.11
CA CYS A 115 -1.03 -1.94 9.31
C CYS A 115 -1.95 -2.58 10.35
N ALA A 116 -1.40 -2.89 11.53
CA ALA A 116 -2.20 -3.23 12.71
C ALA A 116 -2.90 -1.97 13.25
N VAL A 117 -4.17 -2.09 13.62
CA VAL A 117 -5.01 -0.95 14.05
C VAL A 117 -5.74 -1.28 15.34
N HIS A 118 -5.45 -0.50 16.37
CA HIS A 118 -6.21 -0.36 17.60
C HIS A 118 -6.75 1.07 17.67
N TRP A 119 -8.08 1.23 17.57
CA TRP A 119 -8.69 2.56 17.52
C TRP A 119 -10.11 2.60 18.09
N GLY A 120 -10.26 3.26 19.24
CA GLY A 120 -11.56 3.41 19.90
C GLY A 120 -12.08 2.11 20.50
N LYS A 121 -13.37 2.12 20.85
CA LYS A 121 -14.04 0.96 21.47
C LYS A 121 -14.46 -0.08 20.42
N ALA A 122 -14.52 -1.34 20.84
CA ALA A 122 -14.79 -2.46 19.94
C ALA A 122 -16.21 -2.48 19.35
N ASP A 123 -17.20 -1.94 20.06
CA ASP A 123 -18.59 -1.76 19.61
C ASP A 123 -18.68 -0.71 18.50
N GLU A 124 -17.90 0.37 18.58
CA GLU A 124 -17.86 1.46 17.60
C GLU A 124 -16.95 1.17 16.38
N SER A 125 -16.23 0.05 16.39
CA SER A 125 -15.20 -0.28 15.39
C SER A 125 -15.70 -0.26 13.94
N HIS A 126 -16.94 -0.69 13.71
CA HIS A 126 -17.59 -0.73 12.40
C HIS A 126 -17.75 0.67 11.76
N LEU A 127 -17.85 1.73 12.57
CA LEU A 127 -17.92 3.12 12.11
C LEU A 127 -16.55 3.79 12.13
N ARG A 128 -15.81 3.62 13.24
CA ARG A 128 -14.58 4.39 13.48
C ARG A 128 -13.40 3.91 12.66
N HIS A 129 -13.24 2.59 12.45
CA HIS A 129 -12.09 2.09 11.67
C HIS A 129 -12.18 2.54 10.20
N PRO A 130 -13.32 2.39 9.49
CA PRO A 130 -13.42 2.89 8.12
C PRO A 130 -13.27 4.42 8.03
N ALA A 131 -13.83 5.16 9.00
CA ALA A 131 -13.71 6.62 9.04
C ALA A 131 -12.26 7.10 9.23
N LEU A 132 -11.45 6.37 10.02
CA LEU A 132 -10.02 6.63 10.18
C LEU A 132 -9.26 6.33 8.88
N ILE A 133 -9.47 5.15 8.32
CA ILE A 133 -8.70 4.65 7.17
C ILE A 133 -8.94 5.48 5.91
N ARG A 134 -10.18 5.96 5.67
CA ARG A 134 -10.54 6.77 4.49
C ARG A 134 -9.78 8.09 4.38
N GLN A 135 -9.10 8.53 5.44
CA GLN A 135 -8.29 9.76 5.44
C GLN A 135 -6.97 9.60 4.68
N TYR A 136 -6.54 8.36 4.42
CA TYR A 136 -5.27 8.06 3.78
C TYR A 136 -5.43 7.80 2.29
N THR A 137 -4.46 8.28 1.50
CA THR A 137 -4.38 8.04 0.06
C THR A 137 -4.20 6.55 -0.23
N GLY A 138 -4.88 6.03 -1.25
CA GLY A 138 -4.82 4.62 -1.62
C GLY A 138 -5.72 3.70 -0.80
N SER A 139 -6.39 4.19 0.25
CA SER A 139 -7.26 3.39 1.13
C SER A 139 -8.38 2.61 0.44
N ARG A 140 -8.79 3.02 -0.78
CA ARG A 140 -9.77 2.29 -1.60
C ARG A 140 -9.29 0.94 -2.12
N HIS A 141 -7.97 0.73 -2.13
CA HIS A 141 -7.33 -0.50 -2.57
C HIS A 141 -6.91 -1.39 -1.39
N TRP A 142 -7.23 -1.00 -0.16
CA TRP A 142 -6.90 -1.77 1.03
C TRP A 142 -8.06 -2.65 1.45
N VAL A 143 -7.74 -3.77 2.09
CA VAL A 143 -8.70 -4.64 2.74
C VAL A 143 -8.61 -4.44 4.25
N LEU A 144 -9.75 -4.14 4.89
CA LEU A 144 -9.85 -4.10 6.34
C LEU A 144 -10.30 -5.47 6.86
N VAL A 145 -9.50 -6.09 7.72
CA VAL A 145 -9.81 -7.37 8.36
C VAL A 145 -9.84 -7.18 9.88
N HIS A 146 -10.97 -7.50 10.51
CA HIS A 146 -11.07 -7.55 11.97
C HIS A 146 -10.65 -8.94 12.46
N LEU A 147 -9.45 -9.05 13.04
CA LEU A 147 -8.90 -10.34 13.47
C LEU A 147 -9.51 -10.84 14.79
N TYR A 148 -9.52 -9.99 15.82
CA TYR A 148 -9.96 -10.35 17.17
C TYR A 148 -10.41 -9.13 17.96
N LYS A 149 -11.30 -9.36 18.93
CA LYS A 149 -11.66 -8.39 19.97
C LYS A 149 -10.96 -8.80 21.26
N ARG A 150 -10.39 -7.83 21.97
CA ARG A 150 -9.69 -8.07 23.25
C ARG A 150 -10.40 -7.27 24.34
N GLN A 151 -10.51 -7.88 25.51
CA GLN A 151 -10.95 -7.20 26.72
C GLN A 151 -9.70 -6.78 27.48
N GLN A 152 -9.55 -5.48 27.73
CA GLN A 152 -8.56 -4.96 28.68
C GLN A 152 -9.19 -5.03 30.07
N GLY A 153 -8.47 -5.62 31.02
CA GLY A 153 -8.88 -5.72 32.42
C GLY A 153 -8.70 -4.41 33.16
#